data_AF-A0A915LMG0-F1
#
_entry.id   AF-A0A915LMG0-F1
#
_cell.length_a   1.000
_cell.length_b   1.000
_cell.length_c   1.000
_cell.angle_alpha   90.00
_cell.angle_beta   90.00
_cell.angle_gamma   90.00
#
_symmetry.space_group_name_H-M   'P 1'
#
loop_
_entity.id
_entity.type
_entity.pdbx_description
1 polymer ?
#
loop_
_entity_poly.entity_id
_entity_poly.type
_entity_poly.pdbx_seq_one_letter_code
_entity_poly.pdbx_strand_id
1 'polypeptide(L)'
;MTADTRKLLCGVNTKSPKTPASTPNFKTNSKIRSKRSNPSCTYNIEFDSRKQWPQCADIINIIRNQGQCGDCWAVASSSTFTDRYCIERAKKGLKTPVSDPDNQSSDDEILSCTPSTSGCNGGSPYYAWQYMKDSGVVSGSNFEKKTGCKPYSINPATSGHTPKCVSKCTNSKWPIQYNNDKKFVISTGEIWPNMAVSEAVKTMKAEIKANGPITGVMDVYDDFYHYGEGAHTYFF
;
A
#
# COMPACT_ATOMS: atom_id res chain seq x y z
N MET A 1 10.37 37.03 12.76
CA MET A 1 9.26 36.51 11.94
C MET A 1 9.08 35.05 12.28
N THR A 2 8.05 34.73 13.05
CA THR A 2 7.69 33.34 13.39
C THR A 2 7.23 32.65 12.11
N ALA A 3 7.89 31.56 11.72
CA ALA A 3 7.44 30.75 10.59
C ALA A 3 5.99 30.33 10.83
N ASP A 4 5.14 30.53 9.83
CA ASP A 4 3.74 30.10 9.88
C ASP A 4 3.71 28.56 9.94
N THR A 5 3.49 28.02 11.13
CA THR A 5 3.44 26.58 11.39
C THR A 5 2.30 25.87 10.67
N ARG A 6 1.39 26.61 10.01
CA ARG A 6 0.33 26.07 9.14
C ARG A 6 0.84 25.57 7.77
N LYS A 7 2.15 25.69 7.48
CA LYS A 7 2.76 25.39 6.17
C LYS A 7 3.95 24.41 6.25
N LEU A 8 3.98 23.55 7.27
CA LEU A 8 5.02 22.54 7.47
C LEU A 8 4.36 21.23 7.91
N LEU A 9 4.91 20.09 7.50
CA LEU A 9 4.29 18.78 7.72
C LEU A 9 5.33 17.73 8.19
N CYS A 10 4.86 16.67 8.86
CA CYS A 10 5.64 15.66 9.60
C CYS A 10 5.41 14.19 9.21
N GLY A 11 6.48 13.38 9.12
CA GLY A 11 6.45 12.08 8.45
C GLY A 11 6.17 10.89 9.31
N VAL A 12 6.01 9.74 8.67
CA VAL A 12 5.85 8.48 9.39
C VAL A 12 7.21 8.11 9.98
N ASN A 13 7.31 8.13 11.31
CA ASN A 13 8.50 7.68 12.02
C ASN A 13 8.57 6.14 11.93
N THR A 14 8.93 5.63 10.76
CA THR A 14 9.41 4.26 10.61
C THR A 14 10.89 4.31 10.94
N LYS A 15 11.33 3.53 11.93
CA LYS A 15 12.77 3.28 12.08
C LYS A 15 13.22 2.63 10.77
N SER A 16 13.84 3.39 9.87
CA SER A 16 14.32 2.85 8.61
C SER A 16 15.26 1.67 8.90
N PRO A 17 15.12 0.53 8.19
CA PRO A 17 16.15 -0.49 8.19
C PRO A 17 17.45 0.15 7.69
N LYS A 18 18.56 -0.08 8.40
CA LYS A 18 19.89 0.41 7.98
C LYS A 18 20.19 -0.10 6.56
N THR A 19 20.23 0.80 5.59
CA THR A 19 20.70 0.50 4.24
C THR A 19 22.18 0.12 4.30
N PRO A 20 22.62 -0.97 3.65
CA PRO A 20 24.04 -1.30 3.55
C PRO A 20 24.75 -0.25 2.70
N ALA A 21 25.85 0.28 3.23
CA ALA A 21 26.67 1.30 2.58
C ALA A 21 27.29 0.76 1.28
N SER A 22 26.90 1.33 0.14
CA SER A 22 27.77 1.37 -1.05
C SER A 22 27.34 2.50 -1.98
N THR A 23 27.95 3.66 -1.82
CA THR A 23 28.15 4.61 -2.93
C THR A 23 29.43 5.44 -2.66
N PRO A 24 30.17 5.84 -3.71
CA PRO A 24 31.56 6.27 -3.59
C PRO A 24 31.74 7.73 -3.16
N ASN A 25 32.88 7.98 -2.52
CA ASN A 25 33.33 9.23 -1.92
C ASN A 25 33.27 10.45 -2.88
N PHE A 26 32.35 11.38 -2.60
CA PHE A 26 32.49 12.78 -3.00
C PHE A 26 33.01 13.60 -1.81
N LYS A 27 34.18 14.23 -1.97
CA LYS A 27 34.81 15.09 -0.96
C LYS A 27 34.00 16.38 -0.82
N THR A 28 33.44 16.64 0.35
CA THR A 28 32.83 17.93 0.70
C THR A 28 33.83 18.79 1.47
N ASN A 29 33.95 20.07 1.09
CA ASN A 29 34.65 21.07 1.85
C ASN A 29 33.85 22.38 1.83
N SER A 30 33.06 22.62 2.88
CA SER A 30 32.99 23.94 3.53
C SER A 30 32.20 23.83 4.84
N LYS A 31 32.86 24.19 5.93
CA LYS A 31 32.26 24.53 7.22
C LYS A 31 31.64 25.93 7.07
N ILE A 32 30.35 26.16 7.39
CA ILE A 32 29.81 27.35 8.10
C ILE A 32 28.37 27.08 8.60
N ARG A 33 28.13 27.41 9.88
CA ARG A 33 26.87 27.79 10.59
C ARG A 33 25.94 26.75 11.24
N SER A 34 26.17 26.65 12.56
CA SER A 34 25.23 26.83 13.70
C SER A 34 23.92 26.06 13.71
N LYS A 35 23.82 25.15 14.69
CA LYS A 35 22.64 24.77 15.49
C LYS A 35 21.30 25.32 14.95
N ARG A 36 20.78 24.75 13.87
CA ARG A 36 19.33 24.71 13.67
C ARG A 36 18.83 23.60 14.59
N SER A 37 18.01 23.95 15.57
CA SER A 37 17.16 22.98 16.24
C SER A 37 16.47 22.16 15.15
N ASN A 38 16.71 20.85 15.10
CA ASN A 38 15.90 19.97 14.24
C ASN A 38 14.44 20.22 14.65
N PRO A 39 13.59 20.74 13.75
CA PRO A 39 12.19 20.92 14.08
C PRO A 39 11.61 19.54 14.39
N SER A 40 11.36 19.28 15.68
CA SER A 40 10.69 18.06 16.12
C SER A 40 9.25 18.11 15.61
N CYS A 41 8.80 17.02 15.03
CA CYS A 41 7.46 16.91 14.53
C CYS A 41 6.41 16.92 15.65
N THR A 42 5.54 17.93 15.65
CA THR A 42 4.50 18.15 16.67
C THR A 42 3.08 17.95 16.13
N TYR A 43 2.83 16.98 15.25
CA TYR A 43 1.46 16.62 14.87
C TYR A 43 0.89 15.54 15.80
N ASN A 44 -0.38 15.69 16.17
CA ASN A 44 -1.08 14.71 16.99
C ASN A 44 -1.67 13.60 16.11
N ILE A 45 -1.11 12.39 16.17
CA ILE A 45 -1.67 11.22 15.48
C ILE A 45 -2.97 10.84 16.19
N GLU A 46 -4.10 11.28 15.64
CA GLU A 46 -5.44 10.97 16.19
C GLU A 46 -5.80 9.49 16.05
N PHE A 47 -5.27 8.82 15.02
CA PHE A 47 -5.61 7.43 14.69
C PHE A 47 -4.47 6.73 13.95
N ASP A 48 -4.27 5.45 14.26
CA ASP A 48 -3.32 4.56 13.58
C ASP A 48 -3.93 3.16 13.54
N SER A 49 -4.22 2.64 12.33
CA SER A 49 -4.84 1.32 12.14
C SER A 49 -4.03 0.20 12.81
N ARG A 50 -2.71 0.32 12.89
CA ARG A 50 -1.84 -0.67 13.54
C ARG A 50 -2.03 -0.71 15.04
N LYS A 51 -2.39 0.42 15.64
CA LYS A 51 -2.71 0.52 17.08
C LYS A 51 -4.16 0.14 17.37
N GLN A 52 -5.07 0.45 16.44
CA GLN A 52 -6.48 0.10 16.57
C GLN A 52 -6.73 -1.41 16.45
N TRP A 53 -6.00 -2.09 15.56
CA TRP A 53 -6.06 -3.54 15.35
C TRP A 53 -4.68 -4.16 15.55
N PRO A 54 -4.17 -4.23 16.80
CA PRO A 54 -2.83 -4.72 17.09
C PRO A 54 -2.58 -6.17 16.63
N GLN A 55 -3.62 -7.00 16.61
CA GLN A 55 -3.57 -8.37 16.08
C GLN A 55 -3.36 -8.45 14.56
N CYS A 56 -3.57 -7.34 13.85
CA CYS A 56 -3.32 -7.18 12.43
C CYS A 56 -2.14 -6.26 12.14
N ALA A 57 -1.44 -5.76 13.16
CA ALA A 57 -0.36 -4.79 12.98
C ALA A 57 0.76 -5.34 12.08
N ASP A 58 1.09 -6.63 12.18
CA ASP A 58 2.11 -7.26 11.34
C ASP A 58 1.70 -7.35 9.86
N ILE A 59 0.39 -7.49 9.60
CA ILE A 59 -0.17 -7.48 8.23
C ILE A 59 -0.18 -6.05 7.69
N ILE A 60 -0.71 -5.09 8.47
CA ILE A 60 -0.83 -3.67 8.07
C ILE A 60 0.57 -3.03 7.87
N ASN A 61 1.61 -3.53 8.54
CA ASN A 61 2.99 -3.06 8.36
C ASN A 61 3.70 -3.67 7.14
N ILE A 62 3.06 -4.53 6.34
CA ILE A 62 3.67 -5.06 5.12
C ILE A 62 3.73 -3.95 4.08
N ILE A 63 4.93 -3.44 3.83
CA ILE A 63 5.19 -2.53 2.72
C ILE A 63 5.54 -3.35 1.47
N ARG A 64 4.77 -3.13 0.40
CA ARG A 64 4.92 -3.83 -0.89
C ARG A 64 5.73 -3.00 -1.87
N ASN A 65 6.33 -3.66 -2.85
CA ASN A 65 7.12 -3.01 -3.90
C ASN A 65 6.56 -3.39 -5.27
N GLN A 66 6.08 -2.40 -6.01
CA GLN A 66 5.49 -2.57 -7.35
C GLN A 66 6.54 -2.77 -8.47
N GLY A 67 7.82 -2.61 -8.15
CA GLY A 67 8.89 -2.65 -9.14
C GLY A 67 8.75 -1.57 -10.22
N GLN A 68 9.31 -1.83 -11.40
CA GLN A 68 9.21 -0.94 -12.56
C GLN A 68 7.95 -1.26 -13.39
N CYS A 69 6.79 -1.21 -12.75
CA CYS A 69 5.47 -1.44 -13.34
C CYS A 69 4.50 -0.38 -12.80
N GLY A 70 3.68 0.25 -13.64
CA GLY A 70 2.69 1.26 -13.25
C GLY A 70 1.40 0.66 -12.67
N ASP A 71 1.51 -0.29 -11.75
CA ASP A 71 0.41 -1.04 -11.15
C ASP A 71 0.14 -0.67 -9.69
N CYS A 72 0.48 0.55 -9.28
CA CYS A 72 0.17 1.08 -7.94
C CYS A 72 -1.32 0.89 -7.57
N TRP A 73 -2.23 1.00 -8.55
CA TRP A 73 -3.66 0.76 -8.41
C TRP A 73 -3.97 -0.67 -7.95
N ALA A 74 -3.23 -1.67 -8.42
CA ALA A 74 -3.38 -3.08 -8.07
C ALA A 74 -2.75 -3.36 -6.71
N VAL A 75 -1.49 -2.96 -6.51
CA VAL A 75 -0.73 -3.18 -5.26
C VAL A 75 -1.42 -2.51 -4.07
N ALA A 76 -1.85 -1.26 -4.21
CA ALA A 76 -2.53 -0.55 -3.14
C ALA A 76 -3.89 -1.17 -2.79
N SER A 77 -4.68 -1.58 -3.80
CA SER A 77 -5.99 -2.21 -3.60
C SER A 77 -5.86 -3.59 -2.94
N SER A 78 -4.92 -4.41 -3.41
CA SER A 78 -4.64 -5.74 -2.85
C SER A 78 -4.07 -5.67 -1.43
N SER A 79 -3.18 -4.70 -1.15
CA SER A 79 -2.70 -4.44 0.22
C SER A 79 -3.85 -4.01 1.14
N THR A 80 -4.68 -3.08 0.69
CA THR A 80 -5.84 -2.61 1.46
C THR A 80 -6.83 -3.74 1.73
N PHE A 81 -7.10 -4.59 0.73
CA PHE A 81 -7.92 -5.78 0.89
C PHE A 81 -7.33 -6.74 1.94
N THR A 82 -6.01 -6.96 1.90
CA THR A 82 -5.30 -7.83 2.85
C THR A 82 -5.47 -7.33 4.29
N ASP A 83 -5.33 -6.02 4.51
CA ASP A 83 -5.53 -5.40 5.82
C ASP A 83 -6.97 -5.58 6.31
N ARG A 84 -7.95 -5.28 5.46
CA ARG A 84 -9.37 -5.43 5.78
C ARG A 84 -9.76 -6.88 6.02
N TYR A 85 -9.20 -7.82 5.26
CA TYR A 85 -9.38 -9.25 5.48
C TYR A 85 -8.91 -9.66 6.87
N CYS A 86 -7.73 -9.19 7.31
CA CYS A 86 -7.27 -9.43 8.67
C CYS A 86 -8.22 -8.83 9.71
N ILE A 87 -8.62 -7.57 9.54
CA ILE A 87 -9.49 -6.85 10.48
C ILE A 87 -10.85 -7.54 10.62
N GLU A 88 -11.47 -7.94 9.52
CA GLU A 88 -12.76 -8.64 9.53
C GLU A 88 -12.68 -10.03 10.16
N ARG A 89 -11.57 -10.74 9.94
CA ARG A 89 -11.30 -12.01 10.66
C ARG A 89 -11.13 -11.77 12.15
N ALA A 90 -10.39 -10.73 12.52
CA ALA A 90 -10.12 -10.41 13.90
C ALA A 90 -11.40 -9.98 14.66
N LYS A 91 -12.32 -9.26 14.01
CA LYS A 91 -13.66 -8.97 14.54
C LYS A 91 -14.46 -10.25 14.86
N LYS A 92 -14.15 -11.36 14.19
CA LYS A 92 -14.74 -12.69 14.39
C LYS A 92 -13.91 -13.59 15.33
N GLY A 93 -12.87 -13.06 15.97
CA GLY A 93 -11.98 -13.82 16.85
C GLY A 93 -10.99 -14.75 16.12
N LEU A 94 -10.86 -14.62 14.79
CA LEU A 94 -9.95 -15.43 13.99
C LEU A 94 -8.57 -14.76 13.88
N LYS A 95 -7.51 -15.57 13.96
CA LYS A 95 -6.13 -15.11 13.75
C LYS A 95 -5.80 -15.09 12.26
N THR A 96 -4.88 -14.21 11.89
CA THR A 96 -4.39 -14.02 10.51
C THR A 96 -2.86 -13.89 10.55
N PRO A 97 -2.11 -14.99 10.81
CA PRO A 97 -0.66 -14.91 10.95
C PRO A 97 0.01 -14.44 9.66
N VAL A 98 0.92 -13.45 9.76
CA VAL A 98 1.68 -12.93 8.61
C VAL A 98 2.60 -13.97 7.96
N SER A 99 3.00 -14.98 8.73
CA SER A 99 3.82 -16.10 8.24
C SER A 99 3.06 -17.06 7.33
N ASP A 100 1.73 -17.04 7.38
CA ASP A 100 0.88 -17.87 6.53
C ASP A 100 0.61 -17.12 5.22
N PRO A 101 1.13 -17.61 4.08
CA PRO A 101 0.97 -16.95 2.79
C PRO A 101 -0.47 -16.91 2.28
N ASP A 102 -1.39 -17.73 2.80
CA ASP A 102 -2.81 -17.65 2.43
C ASP A 102 -3.43 -16.31 2.87
N ASN A 103 -2.87 -15.69 3.91
CA ASN A 103 -3.35 -14.43 4.48
C ASN A 103 -2.90 -13.17 3.72
N GLN A 104 -2.17 -13.30 2.62
CA GLN A 104 -1.74 -12.17 1.78
C GLN A 104 -2.35 -12.28 0.40
N SER A 105 -3.08 -11.25 -0.04
CA SER A 105 -3.66 -11.23 -1.39
C SER A 105 -2.63 -10.95 -2.47
N SER A 106 -2.82 -11.61 -3.61
CA SER A 106 -1.95 -11.51 -4.78
C SER A 106 -2.14 -10.18 -5.50
N ASP A 107 -1.06 -9.39 -5.54
CA ASP A 107 -1.00 -8.21 -6.41
C ASP A 107 -1.00 -8.61 -7.89
N ASP A 108 -0.40 -9.75 -8.22
CA ASP A 108 -0.28 -10.28 -9.58
C ASP A 108 -1.64 -10.65 -10.18
N GLU A 109 -2.52 -11.21 -9.36
CA GLU A 109 -3.89 -11.53 -9.72
C GLU A 109 -4.66 -10.26 -10.11
N ILE A 110 -4.59 -9.23 -9.24
CA ILE A 110 -5.28 -7.96 -9.50
C ILE A 110 -4.70 -7.28 -10.73
N LEU A 111 -3.37 -7.21 -10.83
CA LEU A 111 -2.66 -6.63 -11.97
C LEU A 111 -3.04 -7.30 -13.29
N SER A 112 -2.97 -8.63 -13.35
CA SER A 112 -3.09 -9.37 -14.62
C SER A 112 -4.53 -9.58 -15.06
N CYS A 113 -5.47 -9.74 -14.13
CA CYS A 113 -6.83 -10.20 -14.45
C CYS A 113 -7.93 -9.14 -14.31
N THR A 114 -7.64 -7.95 -13.76
CA THR A 114 -8.65 -6.88 -13.67
C THR A 114 -8.96 -6.31 -15.07
N PRO A 115 -10.21 -6.42 -15.56
CA PRO A 115 -10.59 -5.89 -16.87
C PRO A 115 -10.59 -4.36 -16.87
N SER A 116 -10.60 -3.77 -18.07
CA SER A 116 -10.67 -2.31 -18.24
C SER A 116 -9.50 -1.54 -17.60
N THR A 117 -8.32 -2.15 -17.56
CA THR A 117 -7.06 -1.54 -17.12
C THR A 117 -5.97 -1.74 -18.17
N SER A 118 -4.86 -1.03 -18.05
CA SER A 118 -3.68 -1.18 -18.91
C SER A 118 -2.51 -1.87 -18.19
N GLY A 119 -2.80 -2.58 -17.09
CA GLY A 119 -1.81 -3.31 -16.30
C GLY A 119 -0.69 -2.40 -15.79
N CYS A 120 0.56 -2.69 -16.20
CA CYS A 120 1.74 -1.88 -15.89
C CYS A 120 1.73 -0.48 -16.53
N ASN A 121 0.80 -0.15 -17.41
CA ASN A 121 0.65 1.20 -17.97
C ASN A 121 -0.43 2.02 -17.25
N GLY A 122 -0.91 1.56 -16.10
CA GLY A 122 -1.91 2.24 -15.29
C GLY A 122 -3.27 1.56 -15.27
N GLY A 123 -4.08 1.98 -14.30
CA GLY A 123 -5.40 1.43 -14.00
C GLY A 123 -6.03 2.18 -12.84
N SER A 124 -7.28 1.85 -12.52
CA SER A 124 -8.03 2.49 -11.44
C SER A 124 -8.28 1.51 -10.29
N PRO A 125 -8.07 1.92 -9.02
CA PRO A 125 -8.50 1.15 -7.86
C PRO A 125 -9.97 0.75 -7.90
N TYR A 126 -10.83 1.57 -8.52
CA TYR A 126 -12.25 1.25 -8.70
C TYR A 126 -12.43 -0.13 -9.35
N TYR A 127 -11.77 -0.38 -10.49
CA TYR A 127 -11.88 -1.65 -11.21
C TYR A 127 -11.26 -2.81 -10.42
N ALA A 128 -10.16 -2.57 -9.68
CA ALA A 128 -9.58 -3.59 -8.80
C ALA A 128 -10.57 -4.05 -7.72
N TRP A 129 -11.24 -3.11 -7.05
CA TRP A 129 -12.25 -3.43 -6.05
C TRP A 129 -13.46 -4.14 -6.65
N GLN A 130 -13.95 -3.73 -7.83
CA GLN A 130 -15.00 -4.44 -8.56
C GLN A 130 -14.56 -5.87 -8.91
N TYR A 131 -13.34 -6.06 -9.39
CA TYR A 131 -12.80 -7.40 -9.69
C TYR A 131 -12.74 -8.29 -8.44
N MET A 132 -12.27 -7.77 -7.31
CA MET A 132 -12.24 -8.52 -6.05
C MET A 132 -13.63 -8.87 -5.51
N LYS A 133 -14.66 -8.08 -5.87
CA LYS A 133 -16.06 -8.39 -5.55
C LYS A 133 -16.60 -9.49 -6.46
N ASP A 134 -16.42 -9.34 -7.78
CA ASP A 134 -17.09 -10.19 -8.78
C ASP A 134 -16.35 -11.51 -9.01
N SER A 135 -15.02 -11.49 -8.95
CA SER A 135 -14.15 -12.62 -9.28
C SER A 135 -13.28 -13.10 -8.11
N GLY A 136 -13.18 -12.31 -7.05
CA GLY A 136 -12.31 -12.59 -5.90
C GLY A 136 -10.81 -12.48 -6.21
N VAL A 137 -9.99 -12.53 -5.17
CA VAL A 137 -8.52 -12.49 -5.27
C VAL A 137 -7.91 -13.71 -4.59
N VAL A 138 -6.90 -14.31 -5.21
CA VAL A 138 -6.15 -15.43 -4.63
C VAL A 138 -5.03 -14.93 -3.72
N SER A 139 -4.44 -15.85 -2.95
CA SER A 139 -3.23 -15.59 -2.16
C SER A 139 -2.00 -15.35 -3.05
N GLY A 140 -1.07 -14.55 -2.55
CA GLY A 140 0.19 -14.27 -3.23
C GLY A 140 1.09 -13.35 -2.42
N SER A 141 2.32 -13.79 -2.17
CA SER A 141 3.33 -12.96 -1.52
C SER A 141 4.09 -12.08 -2.52
N ASN A 142 5.02 -11.28 -2.02
CA ASN A 142 5.97 -10.52 -2.83
C ASN A 142 6.90 -11.40 -3.70
N PHE A 143 7.66 -10.72 -4.56
CA PHE A 143 8.60 -11.31 -5.53
C PHE A 143 9.69 -12.16 -4.88
N GLU A 144 10.15 -11.80 -3.67
CA GLU A 144 11.23 -12.51 -2.98
C GLU A 144 10.75 -13.82 -2.35
N LYS A 145 9.58 -13.81 -1.68
CA LYS A 145 9.08 -14.97 -0.94
C LYS A 145 8.51 -16.06 -1.86
N LYS A 146 7.89 -15.69 -2.98
CA LYS A 146 7.32 -16.62 -3.98
C LYS A 146 6.38 -17.70 -3.40
N THR A 147 5.53 -17.29 -2.47
CA THR A 147 4.52 -18.14 -1.79
C THR A 147 3.09 -17.70 -2.10
N GLY A 148 2.11 -18.54 -1.75
CA GLY A 148 0.71 -18.35 -2.14
C GLY A 148 0.43 -18.87 -3.55
N CYS A 149 -0.81 -18.73 -4.02
CA CYS A 149 -1.26 -19.19 -5.33
C CYS A 149 -0.60 -18.43 -6.48
N LYS A 150 -0.57 -17.09 -6.40
CA LYS A 150 0.05 -16.21 -7.40
C LYS A 150 0.97 -15.18 -6.74
N PRO A 151 2.21 -15.56 -6.38
CA PRO A 151 3.18 -14.58 -5.92
C PRO A 151 3.47 -13.53 -7.01
N TYR A 152 3.82 -12.33 -6.58
CA TYR A 152 4.12 -11.20 -7.46
C TYR A 152 5.29 -11.53 -8.40
N SER A 153 5.06 -11.39 -9.71
CA SER A 153 6.02 -11.81 -10.73
C SER A 153 6.96 -10.70 -11.22
N ILE A 154 6.64 -9.44 -10.94
CA ILE A 154 7.47 -8.31 -11.37
C ILE A 154 8.74 -8.25 -10.53
N ASN A 155 9.89 -8.37 -11.18
CA ASN A 155 11.19 -8.21 -10.54
C ASN A 155 11.47 -6.72 -10.29
N PRO A 156 11.71 -6.29 -9.04
CA PRO A 156 12.00 -4.88 -8.74
C PRO A 156 13.22 -4.30 -9.46
N ALA A 157 14.16 -5.13 -9.91
CA ALA A 157 15.40 -4.70 -10.55
C ALA A 157 15.29 -4.49 -12.07
N THR A 158 14.17 -4.84 -12.71
CA THR A 158 14.01 -4.81 -14.17
C THR A 158 12.67 -4.24 -14.59
N SER A 159 12.57 -3.75 -15.82
CA SER A 159 11.31 -3.24 -16.37
C SER A 159 10.22 -4.32 -16.37
N GLY A 160 9.12 -4.02 -15.69
CA GLY A 160 7.98 -4.90 -15.53
C GLY A 160 7.10 -4.92 -16.77
N HIS A 161 6.49 -6.07 -17.04
CA HIS A 161 5.48 -6.23 -18.09
C HIS A 161 4.24 -6.83 -17.47
N THR A 162 3.05 -6.41 -17.92
CA THR A 162 1.78 -6.96 -17.43
C THR A 162 1.77 -8.48 -17.66
N PRO A 163 1.68 -9.30 -16.60
CA PRO A 163 1.58 -10.74 -16.74
C PRO A 163 0.27 -11.11 -17.43
N LYS A 164 0.24 -12.26 -18.11
CA LYS A 164 -1.00 -12.77 -18.70
C LYS A 164 -1.94 -13.23 -17.58
N CYS A 165 -3.21 -12.82 -17.64
CA CYS A 165 -4.23 -13.42 -16.80
C CYS A 165 -4.37 -14.90 -17.12
N VAL A 166 -4.23 -15.74 -16.09
CA VAL A 166 -4.46 -17.18 -16.19
C VAL A 166 -5.28 -17.65 -14.98
N SER A 167 -6.34 -18.43 -15.21
CA SER A 167 -7.20 -18.95 -14.13
C SER A 167 -6.58 -20.18 -13.44
N LYS A 168 -5.33 -20.04 -12.97
CA LYS A 168 -4.57 -21.06 -12.25
C LYS A 168 -3.52 -20.43 -11.34
N CYS A 169 -3.14 -21.14 -10.28
CA CYS A 169 -1.98 -20.75 -9.48
C CYS A 169 -0.70 -20.83 -10.32
N THR A 170 0.12 -19.77 -10.27
CA THR A 170 1.44 -19.74 -10.93
C THR A 170 2.49 -20.44 -10.09
N ASN A 171 2.30 -20.50 -8.77
CA ASN A 171 3.09 -21.33 -7.87
C ASN A 171 2.55 -22.77 -7.87
N SER A 172 3.22 -23.67 -8.59
CA SER A 172 2.84 -25.09 -8.69
C SER A 172 2.96 -25.87 -7.37
N LYS A 173 3.65 -25.33 -6.37
CA LYS A 173 3.79 -25.95 -5.04
C LYS A 173 2.68 -25.54 -4.08
N TRP A 174 1.79 -24.64 -4.49
CA TRP A 174 0.67 -24.19 -3.66
C TRP A 174 -0.38 -25.29 -3.53
N PRO A 175 -0.76 -25.72 -2.30
CA PRO A 175 -1.63 -26.87 -2.12
C PRO A 175 -3.11 -26.57 -2.37
N ILE A 176 -3.52 -25.30 -2.32
CA ILE A 176 -4.92 -24.90 -2.51
C ILE A 176 -5.16 -24.62 -4.00
N GLN A 177 -6.23 -25.20 -4.56
CA GLN A 177 -6.62 -24.97 -5.94
C GLN A 177 -7.07 -23.52 -6.14
N TYR A 178 -6.77 -22.95 -7.31
CA TYR A 178 -7.04 -21.54 -7.66
C TYR A 178 -8.45 -21.06 -7.27
N ASN A 179 -9.50 -21.81 -7.63
CA ASN A 179 -10.88 -21.41 -7.29
C ASN A 179 -11.19 -21.44 -5.79
N ASN A 180 -10.57 -22.36 -5.05
CA ASN A 180 -10.77 -22.50 -3.60
C ASN A 180 -9.93 -21.50 -2.79
N ASP A 181 -8.92 -20.90 -3.41
CA ASP A 181 -8.02 -19.92 -2.80
C ASP A 181 -8.56 -18.48 -2.84
N LYS A 182 -9.59 -18.26 -3.66
CA LYS A 182 -10.25 -16.97 -3.88
C LYS A 182 -10.92 -16.45 -2.61
N LYS A 183 -10.68 -15.16 -2.33
CA LYS A 183 -11.30 -14.39 -1.25
C LYS A 183 -12.06 -13.22 -1.88
N PHE A 184 -13.26 -12.94 -1.38
CA PHE A 184 -14.20 -12.02 -2.03
C PHE A 184 -14.50 -10.80 -1.18
N VAL A 185 -14.76 -9.69 -1.86
CA VAL A 185 -15.36 -8.47 -1.27
C VAL A 185 -16.89 -8.59 -1.35
N ILE A 186 -17.59 -8.18 -0.29
CA ILE A 186 -19.07 -8.20 -0.27
C ILE A 186 -19.65 -6.93 -0.91
N SER A 187 -19.02 -5.78 -0.66
CA SER A 187 -19.46 -4.48 -1.18
C SER A 187 -18.29 -3.56 -1.46
N THR A 188 -18.47 -2.67 -2.43
CA THR A 188 -17.51 -1.65 -2.84
C THR A 188 -18.19 -0.30 -2.85
N GLY A 189 -17.42 0.77 -2.71
CA GLY A 189 -17.92 2.14 -2.73
C GLY A 189 -16.81 3.13 -3.01
N GLU A 190 -17.17 4.28 -3.58
CA GLU A 190 -16.26 5.38 -3.84
C GLU A 190 -16.61 6.56 -2.94
N ILE A 191 -15.60 7.12 -2.30
CA ILE A 191 -15.73 8.36 -1.54
C ILE A 191 -15.32 9.48 -2.49
N TRP A 192 -16.03 10.61 -2.43
CA TRP A 192 -15.75 11.85 -3.16
C TRP A 192 -16.28 12.06 -4.60
N PRO A 193 -16.98 11.14 -5.31
CA PRO A 193 -17.38 11.45 -6.68
C PRO A 193 -18.36 12.63 -6.81
N ASN A 194 -19.01 13.06 -5.72
CA ASN A 194 -19.90 14.24 -5.68
C ASN A 194 -20.01 14.86 -4.27
N MET A 195 -18.92 14.87 -3.48
CA MET A 195 -18.95 15.33 -2.09
C MET A 195 -18.14 16.61 -1.87
N ALA A 196 -18.57 17.44 -0.91
CA ALA A 196 -17.72 18.51 -0.42
C ALA A 196 -16.46 17.94 0.26
N VAL A 197 -15.32 18.63 0.15
CA VAL A 197 -14.03 18.15 0.70
C VAL A 197 -14.12 17.84 2.20
N SER A 198 -14.77 18.70 2.98
CA SER A 198 -14.93 18.50 4.43
C SER A 198 -15.74 17.24 4.75
N GLU A 199 -16.75 16.95 3.94
CA GLU A 199 -17.58 15.76 4.07
C GLU A 199 -16.80 14.51 3.67
N ALA A 200 -16.06 14.55 2.56
CA ALA A 200 -15.20 13.45 2.12
C ALA A 200 -14.16 13.10 3.19
N VAL A 201 -13.48 14.10 3.78
CA VAL A 201 -12.52 13.88 4.88
C VAL A 201 -13.19 13.23 6.10
N LYS A 202 -14.39 13.70 6.48
CA LYS A 202 -15.16 13.11 7.59
C LYS A 202 -15.51 11.65 7.29
N THR A 203 -15.98 11.35 6.09
CA THR A 203 -16.36 10.01 5.65
C THR A 203 -15.15 9.08 5.58
N MET A 204 -14.01 9.53 5.03
CA MET A 204 -12.76 8.77 5.03
C MET A 204 -12.29 8.45 6.45
N LYS A 205 -12.29 9.43 7.36
CA LYS A 205 -11.92 9.20 8.77
C LYS A 205 -12.84 8.18 9.45
N ALA A 206 -14.15 8.29 9.22
CA ALA A 206 -15.13 7.36 9.79
C ALA A 206 -14.95 5.93 9.24
N GLU A 207 -14.76 5.81 7.93
CA GLU A 207 -14.54 4.53 7.25
C GLU A 207 -13.24 3.86 7.72
N ILE A 208 -12.14 4.62 7.78
CA ILE A 208 -10.86 4.12 8.29
C ILE A 208 -10.99 3.63 9.73
N LYS A 209 -11.71 4.34 10.59
CA LYS A 209 -11.88 3.97 12.01
C LYS A 209 -12.77 2.73 12.20
N ALA A 210 -13.79 2.56 11.37
CA ALA A 210 -14.74 1.44 11.50
C ALA A 210 -14.22 0.15 10.83
N ASN A 211 -13.61 0.29 9.66
CA ASN A 211 -13.38 -0.83 8.75
C ASN A 211 -11.92 -1.01 8.33
N GLY A 212 -11.02 -0.12 8.75
CA GLY A 212 -9.60 -0.18 8.43
C GLY A 212 -9.22 0.61 7.18
N PRO A 213 -7.96 0.49 6.72
CA PRO A 213 -7.40 1.28 5.63
C PRO A 213 -8.27 1.36 4.38
N ILE A 214 -8.16 2.45 3.62
CA ILE A 214 -8.83 2.66 2.32
C ILE A 214 -7.77 2.87 1.24
N THR A 215 -8.12 2.61 -0.02
CA THR A 215 -7.25 2.93 -1.16
C THR A 215 -7.51 4.37 -1.60
N GLY A 216 -6.47 5.20 -1.61
CA GLY A 216 -6.52 6.58 -2.09
C GLY A 216 -5.72 6.78 -3.37
N VAL A 217 -6.06 7.82 -4.11
CA VAL A 217 -5.31 8.31 -5.28
C VAL A 217 -4.96 9.77 -5.07
N MET A 218 -3.81 10.20 -5.58
CA MET A 218 -3.39 11.59 -5.59
C MET A 218 -2.52 11.85 -6.82
N ASP A 219 -2.51 13.09 -7.27
CA ASP A 219 -1.54 13.53 -8.28
C ASP A 219 -0.13 13.57 -7.66
N VAL A 220 0.84 13.10 -8.42
CA VAL A 220 2.24 13.02 -8.00
C VAL A 220 3.06 14.00 -8.83
N TYR A 221 3.75 14.91 -8.16
CA TYR A 221 4.66 15.88 -8.75
C TYR A 221 6.12 15.53 -8.44
N ASP A 222 7.06 16.14 -9.16
CA ASP A 222 8.49 15.77 -9.09
C ASP A 222 9.08 15.88 -7.68
N ASP A 223 8.61 16.85 -6.89
CA ASP A 223 9.04 17.06 -5.51
C ASP A 223 8.69 15.88 -4.58
N PHE A 224 7.65 15.11 -4.90
CA PHE A 224 7.27 13.91 -4.15
C PHE A 224 8.34 12.81 -4.21
N TYR A 225 9.08 12.68 -5.31
CA TYR A 225 10.17 11.68 -5.42
C TYR A 225 11.36 11.98 -4.51
N HIS A 226 11.47 13.22 -4.02
CA HIS A 226 12.51 13.65 -3.08
C HIS A 226 12.03 13.68 -1.63
N TYR A 227 10.80 13.25 -1.38
CA TYR A 227 10.26 13.13 -0.04
C TYR A 227 11.04 12.10 0.80
N GLY A 228 11.43 12.47 2.02
CA GLY A 228 12.16 11.59 2.93
C GLY A 228 11.47 11.44 4.28
N GLU A 229 11.21 12.57 4.93
CA GLU A 229 10.41 12.66 6.15
C GLU A 229 9.61 13.94 6.09
N GLY A 230 8.86 14.26 7.14
CA GLY A 230 7.88 15.32 7.02
C GLY A 230 6.58 14.77 6.47
N ALA A 231 5.55 15.54 6.23
CA ALA A 231 4.47 15.09 5.38
C ALA A 231 4.44 16.05 4.19
N HIS A 232 3.87 15.58 3.11
CA HIS A 232 4.12 16.20 1.83
C HIS A 232 3.03 17.22 1.50
N THR A 233 3.44 18.40 1.03
CA THR A 233 2.56 19.40 0.42
C THR A 233 3.23 19.92 -0.84
N TYR A 234 2.54 19.84 -1.96
CA TYR A 234 3.01 20.41 -3.22
C TYR A 234 3.00 21.95 -3.15
N PHE A 235 4.09 22.58 -3.57
CA PHE A 235 4.21 24.04 -3.70
C PHE A 235 4.47 24.41 -5.18
N PHE A 236 3.62 25.27 -5.73
CA PHE A 236 3.79 25.88 -7.05
C PHE A 236 4.98 26.84 -7.10
#